data_AF-A0A7C7T3M5-F1
#
_entry.id   AF-A0A7C7T3M5-F1
#
_cell.length_a   1.000
_cell.length_b   1.000
_cell.length_c   1.000
_cell.angle_alpha   90.00
_cell.angle_beta   90.00
_cell.angle_gamma   90.00
#
_symmetry.space_group_name_H-M   'P 1'
#
loop_
_entity.id
_entity.type
_entity.pdbx_description
1 polymer ?
#
loop_
_entity_poly.entity_id
_entity_poly.type
_entity_poly.pdbx_seq_one_letter_code
_entity_poly.pdbx_strand_id
1 'polypeptide(L)'
;PVDSPEAYDSFITDIPTALSKISDIVTGSAKKLILNPDFISLVSKEFLSSVSKSAMVERVKKFIPGIEPGNFSKRGTSGIRTPVLSPDGDFVSEMIEIEGKNSFHIVNYNTPGATGAPAYSAFVVKKLQEKGILSQPKNQKDSIWNFEKTIEQS
;
A
#
# COMPACT_ATOMS: atom_id res chain seq x y z
N PRO A 1 14.90 1.52 -1.00
CA PRO A 1 15.31 0.49 -0.01
C PRO A 1 14.13 0.21 0.91
N VAL A 2 13.69 -1.05 1.00
CA VAL A 2 12.73 -1.45 2.05
C VAL A 2 13.58 -1.69 3.30
N ASP A 3 13.22 -1.07 4.42
CA ASP A 3 13.97 -1.23 5.65
C ASP A 3 14.06 -2.70 6.07
N SER A 4 15.17 -3.08 6.71
CA SER A 4 15.37 -4.45 7.16
C SER A 4 14.37 -4.80 8.26
N PRO A 5 14.00 -6.08 8.44
CA PRO A 5 13.01 -6.48 9.45
C PRO A 5 13.38 -6.00 10.87
N GLU A 6 14.67 -5.87 11.15
CA GLU A 6 15.23 -5.45 12.44
C GLU A 6 15.04 -3.95 12.73
N ALA A 7 14.71 -3.13 11.71
CA ALA A 7 14.42 -1.70 11.89
C ALA A 7 13.21 -1.46 12.81
N TYR A 8 12.33 -2.45 12.94
CA TYR A 8 11.12 -2.38 13.77
C TYR A 8 11.26 -3.05 15.13
N ASP A 9 12.33 -3.81 15.40
CA ASP A 9 12.53 -4.49 16.67
C ASP A 9 12.71 -3.49 17.83
N SER A 10 13.24 -2.29 17.53
CA SER A 10 13.41 -1.21 18.50
C SER A 10 12.08 -0.54 18.91
N PHE A 11 11.04 -0.58 18.06
CA PHE A 11 9.74 0.04 18.32
C PHE A 11 8.89 -0.73 19.36
N ILE A 12 9.16 -2.02 19.57
CA ILE A 12 8.36 -2.89 20.45
C ILE A 12 8.87 -2.87 21.91
N THR A 13 10.01 -2.24 22.18
CA THR A 13 10.63 -2.29 23.50
C THR A 13 9.89 -1.50 24.60
N ASP A 14 8.96 -0.62 24.23
CA ASP A 14 8.20 0.21 25.17
C ASP A 14 6.69 -0.09 25.15
N ILE A 15 6.30 -1.10 25.94
CA ILE A 15 4.90 -1.54 26.10
C ILE A 15 3.96 -0.39 26.54
N PRO A 16 4.32 0.47 27.53
CA PRO A 16 3.53 1.65 27.87
C PRO A 16 3.22 2.57 26.68
N THR A 17 4.20 2.86 25.83
CA THR A 17 4.00 3.70 24.64
C THR A 17 3.18 3.01 23.56
N ALA A 18 3.30 1.69 23.40
CA ALA A 18 2.43 0.94 22.51
C ALA A 18 0.97 0.99 22.98
N LEU A 19 0.73 0.82 24.29
CA LEU A 19 -0.61 0.88 24.88
C LEU A 19 -1.24 2.28 24.80
N SER A 20 -0.46 3.34 25.04
CA SER A 20 -0.98 4.71 24.94
C SER A 20 -1.38 5.05 23.49
N LYS A 21 -0.57 4.68 22.49
CA LYS A 21 -0.91 4.86 21.08
C LYS A 21 -2.17 4.08 20.69
N ILE A 22 -2.33 2.85 21.19
CA ILE A 22 -3.56 2.07 20.97
C ILE A 22 -4.75 2.78 21.63
N SER A 23 -4.60 3.29 22.85
CA SER A 23 -5.64 4.05 23.55
C SER A 23 -6.05 5.31 22.81
N ASP A 24 -5.10 6.07 22.27
CA ASP A 24 -5.37 7.29 21.49
C ASP A 24 -6.16 6.97 20.21
N ILE A 25 -5.83 5.85 19.56
CA ILE A 25 -6.58 5.34 18.40
C ILE A 25 -8.01 4.98 18.83
N VAL A 26 -8.18 4.23 19.92
CA VAL A 26 -9.49 3.73 20.39
C VAL A 26 -10.40 4.87 20.92
N THR A 27 -9.83 5.94 21.47
CA THR A 27 -10.60 7.03 22.08
C THR A 27 -11.00 8.12 21.09
N GLY A 28 -10.31 8.24 19.95
CA GLY A 28 -10.62 9.18 18.87
C GLY A 28 -11.67 8.68 17.86
N SER A 29 -11.65 9.25 16.65
CA SER A 29 -12.57 8.90 15.54
C SER A 29 -12.48 7.43 15.08
N ALA A 30 -11.49 6.66 15.56
CA ALA A 30 -11.32 5.25 15.21
C ALA A 30 -12.29 4.29 15.93
N LYS A 31 -13.15 4.78 16.83
CA LYS A 31 -14.25 3.95 17.38
C LYS A 31 -15.11 3.32 16.28
N LYS A 32 -15.42 4.08 15.23
CA LYS A 32 -16.16 3.57 14.05
C LYS A 32 -15.39 2.48 13.32
N LEU A 33 -14.05 2.56 13.33
CA LEU A 33 -13.17 1.61 12.66
C LEU A 33 -13.14 0.24 13.34
N ILE A 34 -13.11 0.21 14.68
CA ILE A 34 -13.14 -1.03 15.46
C ILE A 34 -14.51 -1.73 15.36
N LEU A 35 -15.55 -0.97 15.02
CA LEU A 35 -16.90 -1.48 14.76
C LEU A 35 -17.10 -1.88 13.28
N ASN A 36 -16.17 -1.56 12.38
CA ASN A 36 -16.27 -1.89 10.96
C ASN A 36 -15.84 -3.37 10.74
N PRO A 37 -16.74 -4.24 10.25
CA PRO A 37 -16.44 -5.66 10.08
C PRO A 37 -15.36 -5.95 9.03
N ASP A 38 -15.27 -5.14 7.98
CA ASP A 38 -14.24 -5.29 6.94
C ASP A 38 -12.86 -4.94 7.49
N PHE A 39 -12.77 -3.88 8.29
CA PHE A 39 -11.54 -3.51 8.99
C PHE A 39 -11.10 -4.62 9.94
N ILE A 40 -12.00 -5.12 10.79
CA ILE A 40 -11.67 -6.20 11.75
C ILE A 40 -11.25 -7.48 11.03
N SER A 41 -11.95 -7.85 9.95
CA SER A 41 -11.60 -9.00 9.10
C SER A 41 -10.20 -8.84 8.50
N LEU A 42 -9.88 -7.67 7.96
CA LEU A 42 -8.57 -7.36 7.39
C LEU A 42 -7.48 -7.45 8.46
N VAL A 43 -7.61 -6.71 9.56
CA VAL A 43 -6.61 -6.67 10.64
C VAL A 43 -6.38 -8.06 11.23
N SER A 44 -7.45 -8.83 11.48
CA SER A 44 -7.33 -10.17 12.02
C SER A 44 -6.57 -11.11 11.07
N LYS A 45 -6.86 -11.03 9.77
CA LYS A 45 -6.16 -11.83 8.75
C LYS A 45 -4.70 -11.41 8.60
N GLU A 46 -4.40 -10.12 8.53
CA GLU A 46 -3.04 -9.61 8.39
C GLU A 46 -2.20 -9.88 9.65
N PHE A 47 -2.77 -9.69 10.84
CA PHE A 47 -2.12 -9.99 12.11
C PHE A 47 -1.81 -11.48 12.25
N LEU A 48 -2.79 -12.35 11.96
CA LEU A 48 -2.58 -13.80 11.99
C LEU A 48 -1.44 -14.22 11.04
N SER A 49 -1.37 -13.61 9.86
CA SER A 49 -0.31 -13.92 8.88
C SER A 49 1.05 -13.38 9.28
N SER A 50 1.10 -12.22 9.93
CA SER A 50 2.33 -11.58 10.36
C SER A 50 2.96 -12.30 11.56
N VAL A 51 2.12 -12.85 12.44
CA VAL A 51 2.56 -13.54 13.66
C VAL A 51 2.78 -15.04 13.43
N SER A 52 1.94 -15.69 12.62
CA SER A 52 2.00 -17.14 12.40
C SER A 52 2.72 -17.50 11.10
N LYS A 53 3.95 -18.01 11.25
CA LYS A 53 4.72 -18.61 10.15
C LYS A 53 3.92 -19.70 9.44
N SER A 54 3.23 -20.57 10.19
CA SER A 54 2.44 -21.65 9.61
C SER A 54 1.26 -21.14 8.77
N ALA A 55 0.56 -20.10 9.25
CA ALA A 55 -0.54 -19.49 8.51
C ALA A 55 -0.06 -18.83 7.20
N MET A 56 1.10 -18.17 7.22
CA MET A 56 1.75 -17.66 6.01
C MET A 56 2.05 -18.80 5.02
N VAL A 57 2.72 -19.86 5.48
CA VAL A 57 3.10 -21.01 4.63
C VAL A 57 1.87 -21.66 4.01
N GLU A 58 0.79 -21.82 4.76
CA GLU A 58 -0.46 -22.40 4.25
C GLU A 58 -1.12 -21.54 3.16
N ARG A 59 -1.01 -20.21 3.24
CA ARG A 59 -1.44 -19.32 2.14
C ARG A 59 -0.58 -19.53 0.90
N VAL A 60 0.74 -19.60 1.05
CA VAL A 60 1.65 -19.78 -0.09
C VAL A 60 1.47 -21.17 -0.73
N LYS A 61 1.12 -22.20 0.05
CA LYS A 61 0.81 -23.56 -0.44
C LYS A 61 -0.32 -23.59 -1.47
N LYS A 62 -1.24 -22.62 -1.43
CA LYS A 62 -2.31 -22.49 -2.43
C LYS A 62 -1.78 -22.21 -3.84
N PHE A 63 -0.61 -21.60 -3.93
CA PHE A 63 0.07 -21.28 -5.20
C PHE A 63 1.21 -22.23 -5.51
N ILE A 64 1.91 -22.73 -4.47
CA ILE A 64 3.05 -23.65 -4.60
C ILE A 64 2.85 -24.81 -3.62
N PRO A 65 2.14 -25.88 -4.01
CA PRO A 65 1.72 -26.94 -3.09
C PRO A 65 2.87 -27.70 -2.40
N GLY A 66 4.04 -27.77 -3.03
CA GLY A 66 5.20 -28.54 -2.56
C GLY A 66 6.05 -27.86 -1.48
N ILE A 67 5.71 -26.64 -1.04
CA ILE A 67 6.47 -25.97 0.02
C ILE A 67 6.09 -26.50 1.40
N GLU A 68 7.05 -26.54 2.31
CA GLU A 68 6.88 -26.92 3.71
C GLU A 68 7.38 -25.80 4.64
N PRO A 69 6.88 -25.72 5.89
CA PRO A 69 7.36 -24.72 6.84
C PRO A 69 8.88 -24.76 7.09
N GLY A 70 9.51 -25.93 6.89
CA GLY A 70 10.95 -26.12 6.99
C GLY A 70 11.74 -25.41 5.88
N ASN A 71 11.15 -25.11 4.73
CA ASN A 71 11.82 -24.38 3.65
C ASN A 71 12.04 -22.88 3.97
N PHE A 72 11.36 -22.35 4.99
CA PHE A 72 11.45 -20.95 5.41
C PHE A 72 12.36 -20.83 6.64
N SER A 73 13.68 -20.73 6.42
CA SER A 73 14.68 -20.74 7.50
C SER A 73 14.75 -19.43 8.29
N LYS A 74 14.31 -18.30 7.72
CA LYS A 74 14.37 -16.97 8.33
C LYS A 74 13.11 -16.17 8.01
N ARG A 75 12.81 -15.16 8.84
CA ARG A 75 11.79 -14.15 8.52
C ARG A 75 12.30 -13.28 7.36
N GLY A 76 11.40 -12.93 6.45
CA GLY A 76 11.66 -11.94 5.41
C GLY A 76 11.45 -10.51 5.91
N THR A 77 11.62 -9.54 5.02
CA THR A 77 11.30 -8.12 5.27
C THR A 77 9.80 -7.93 5.47
N SER A 78 9.41 -7.23 6.53
CA SER A 78 8.05 -6.78 6.74
C SER A 78 7.87 -5.39 6.11
N GLY A 79 6.80 -5.22 5.33
CA GLY A 79 6.40 -3.92 4.82
C GLY A 79 5.23 -3.35 5.62
N ILE A 80 5.15 -2.02 5.72
CA ILE A 80 3.96 -1.33 6.24
C ILE A 80 3.07 -0.95 5.07
N ARG A 81 1.79 -1.31 5.13
CA ARG A 81 0.75 -0.79 4.22
C ARG A 81 -0.16 0.15 5.01
N THR A 82 -0.40 1.33 4.46
CA THR A 82 -1.25 2.36 5.09
C THR A 82 -2.52 2.54 4.26
N PRO A 83 -3.56 1.72 4.46
CA PRO A 83 -4.85 1.97 3.84
C PRO A 83 -5.43 3.29 4.33
N VAL A 84 -6.02 4.08 3.42
CA VAL A 84 -6.70 5.33 3.78
C VAL A 84 -8.14 5.02 4.13
N LEU A 85 -8.61 5.62 5.23
CA LEU A 85 -9.94 5.41 5.78
C LEU A 85 -10.71 6.72 5.79
N SER A 86 -11.99 6.66 5.48
CA SER A 86 -12.91 7.79 5.59
C SER A 86 -13.20 8.11 7.07
N PRO A 87 -13.70 9.31 7.40
CA PRO A 87 -14.22 9.59 8.75
C PRO A 87 -15.33 8.65 9.23
N ASP A 88 -15.97 7.93 8.32
CA ASP A 88 -17.01 6.95 8.61
C ASP A 88 -16.46 5.53 8.77
N GLY A 89 -15.16 5.33 8.54
CA GLY A 89 -14.46 4.06 8.71
C GLY A 89 -14.43 3.20 7.45
N ASP A 90 -14.81 3.74 6.29
CA ASP A 90 -14.77 3.05 5.01
C ASP A 90 -13.38 3.13 4.38
N PHE A 91 -12.98 2.09 3.66
CA PHE A 91 -11.77 2.15 2.83
C PHE A 91 -11.99 3.14 1.68
N VAL A 92 -11.14 4.15 1.61
CA VAL A 92 -11.15 5.13 0.52
C VAL A 92 -10.43 4.53 -0.69
N SER A 93 -10.84 4.96 -1.89
CA SER A 93 -10.18 4.63 -3.16
C SER A 93 -8.65 4.63 -3.04
N GLU A 94 -8.03 3.66 -3.70
CA GLU A 94 -6.58 3.45 -3.64
C GLU A 94 -5.78 4.62 -4.23
N MET A 95 -6.42 5.45 -5.06
CA MET A 95 -5.83 6.63 -5.67
C MET A 95 -6.58 7.88 -5.22
N ILE A 96 -5.87 8.78 -4.54
CA ILE A 96 -6.41 10.08 -4.14
C ILE A 96 -5.51 11.17 -4.72
N GLU A 97 -6.13 12.01 -5.54
CA GLU A 97 -5.49 13.11 -6.25
C GLU A 97 -6.11 14.43 -5.79
N ILE A 98 -5.28 15.40 -5.44
CA ILE A 98 -5.71 16.73 -5.05
C ILE A 98 -5.07 17.74 -5.98
N GLU A 99 -5.90 18.56 -6.62
CA GLU A 99 -5.46 19.60 -7.54
C GLU A 99 -5.50 20.96 -6.86
N GLY A 100 -4.37 21.64 -6.83
CA GLY A 100 -4.25 23.04 -6.45
C GLY A 100 -4.13 23.94 -7.68
N LYS A 101 -4.06 25.26 -7.45
CA LYS A 101 -3.92 26.25 -8.53
C LYS A 101 -2.68 26.01 -9.41
N ASN A 102 -1.59 25.55 -8.79
CA ASN A 102 -0.29 25.34 -9.43
C ASN A 102 0.38 24.03 -8.96
N SER A 103 -0.40 23.09 -8.45
CA SER A 103 0.12 21.85 -7.88
C SER A 103 -0.81 20.67 -8.13
N PHE A 104 -0.21 19.49 -8.25
CA PHE A 104 -0.93 18.23 -8.34
C PHE A 104 -0.34 17.30 -7.27
N HIS A 105 -1.18 16.85 -6.36
CA HIS A 105 -0.77 16.02 -5.23
C HIS A 105 -1.36 14.63 -5.38
N ILE A 106 -0.51 13.62 -5.39
CA ILE A 106 -0.89 12.22 -5.23
C ILE A 106 -0.75 11.93 -3.74
N VAL A 107 -1.88 11.92 -3.00
CA VAL A 107 -1.87 11.76 -1.54
C VAL A 107 -2.12 10.33 -1.09
N ASN A 108 -2.58 9.48 -2.01
CA ASN A 108 -2.69 8.04 -1.81
C ASN A 108 -2.48 7.31 -3.13
N TYR A 109 -1.67 6.25 -3.12
CA TYR A 109 -1.47 5.32 -4.24
C TYR A 109 -1.14 3.92 -3.69
N ASN A 110 -2.18 3.12 -3.39
CA ASN A 110 -2.05 1.80 -2.76
C ASN A 110 -2.17 0.59 -3.74
N THR A 111 -2.51 0.85 -5.01
CA THR A 111 -2.51 -0.12 -6.13
C THR A 111 -1.08 -0.63 -6.33
N PRO A 112 -0.82 -1.82 -6.91
CA PRO A 112 0.38 -2.59 -6.60
C PRO A 112 1.63 -1.75 -6.83
N GLY A 113 2.19 -1.21 -5.74
CA GLY A 113 2.86 0.09 -5.79
C GLY A 113 3.95 0.15 -6.85
N ALA A 114 4.83 -0.86 -6.84
CA ALA A 114 5.91 -0.97 -7.80
C ALA A 114 5.44 -1.35 -9.21
N THR A 115 4.47 -2.24 -9.36
CA THR A 115 4.10 -2.79 -10.67
C THR A 115 3.10 -1.89 -11.42
N GLY A 116 2.28 -1.12 -10.71
CA GLY A 116 1.32 -0.18 -11.28
C GLY A 116 1.88 1.22 -11.50
N ALA A 117 2.98 1.59 -10.82
CA ALA A 117 3.56 2.93 -10.88
C ALA A 117 3.82 3.43 -12.31
N PRO A 118 4.33 2.62 -13.27
CA PRO A 118 4.54 3.09 -14.64
C PRO A 118 3.24 3.49 -15.34
N ALA A 119 2.21 2.66 -15.26
CA ALA A 119 0.91 2.94 -15.88
C ALA A 119 0.23 4.15 -15.24
N TYR A 120 0.26 4.23 -13.91
CA TYR A 120 -0.29 5.37 -13.18
C TYR A 120 0.46 6.67 -13.49
N SER A 121 1.79 6.63 -13.61
CA SER A 121 2.59 7.79 -14.01
C SER A 121 2.22 8.26 -15.42
N ALA A 122 1.99 7.32 -16.35
CA ALA A 122 1.55 7.64 -17.71
C ALA A 122 0.18 8.35 -17.69
N PHE A 123 -0.77 7.81 -16.91
CA PHE A 123 -2.08 8.40 -16.70
C PHE A 123 -1.99 9.84 -16.13
N VAL A 124 -1.18 10.06 -15.08
CA VAL A 124 -1.00 11.39 -14.47
C VAL A 124 -0.40 12.38 -15.48
N VAL A 125 0.63 11.97 -16.23
CA VAL A 125 1.24 12.83 -17.27
C VAL A 125 0.20 13.22 -18.32
N LYS A 126 -0.57 12.25 -18.84
CA LYS A 126 -1.63 12.52 -19.83
C LYS A 126 -2.65 13.50 -19.30
N LYS A 127 -3.16 13.26 -18.09
CA LYS A 127 -4.16 14.12 -17.42
C LYS A 127 -3.66 15.57 -17.31
N LEU A 128 -2.40 15.76 -16.93
CA LEU A 128 -1.80 17.09 -16.81
C LEU A 128 -1.53 17.75 -18.17
N GLN A 129 -1.25 16.98 -19.21
CA GLN A 129 -1.11 17.50 -20.57
C GLN A 129 -2.45 17.91 -21.18
N GLU A 130 -3.51 17.12 -20.99
CA GLU A 130 -4.88 17.46 -21.41
C GLU A 130 -5.38 18.75 -20.77
N LYS A 131 -4.90 19.04 -19.55
CA LYS A 131 -5.15 20.31 -18.84
C LYS A 131 -4.26 21.46 -19.27
N GLY A 132 -3.33 21.25 -20.20
CA GLY A 132 -2.36 22.25 -20.65
C GLY A 132 -1.32 22.65 -19.59
N ILE A 133 -1.19 21.88 -18.50
CA ILE A 133 -0.20 22.12 -17.44
C ILE A 133 1.18 21.61 -17.88
N LEU A 134 1.21 20.44 -18.50
CA LEU A 134 2.42 19.86 -19.09
C LEU A 134 2.40 19.98 -20.61
N SER A 135 3.58 20.20 -21.19
CA SER A 135 3.74 20.16 -22.65
C SER A 135 3.73 18.72 -23.17
N GLN A 136 3.22 18.53 -24.38
CA GLN A 136 3.34 17.27 -25.10
C GLN A 136 4.80 17.05 -25.51
N PRO A 137 5.39 15.86 -25.29
CA PRO A 137 6.77 15.59 -25.67
C PRO A 137 6.92 15.72 -27.18
N LYS A 138 7.86 16.57 -27.63
CA LYS A 138 8.12 16.79 -29.06
C LYS A 138 8.87 15.63 -29.73
N ASN A 139 9.55 14.78 -28.94
CA ASN A 139 10.29 13.61 -29.41
C ASN A 139 10.22 12.52 -28.34
N GLN A 140 9.67 11.35 -28.67
CA GLN A 140 9.86 10.15 -27.86
C GLN A 140 11.22 9.54 -28.21
N LYS A 141 12.03 9.22 -27.20
CA LYS A 141 13.21 8.38 -27.40
C LYS A 141 12.77 6.94 -27.57
N ASP A 142 13.37 6.22 -28.51
CA ASP A 142 13.21 4.77 -28.60
C ASP A 142 13.58 4.14 -27.24
N SER A 143 12.57 3.55 -26.60
CA SER A 143 12.65 2.99 -25.27
C SER A 143 11.87 1.69 -25.24
N ILE A 144 12.30 0.77 -24.38
CA ILE A 144 11.52 -0.44 -24.03
C ILE A 144 10.15 -0.10 -23.45
N TRP A 145 9.96 1.15 -23.00
CA TRP A 145 8.73 1.68 -22.46
C TRP A 145 8.10 2.67 -23.44
N ASN A 146 6.89 2.36 -23.92
CA ASN A 146 6.13 3.18 -24.88
C ASN A 146 4.91 3.80 -24.19
N PHE A 147 4.87 5.13 -24.15
CA PHE A 147 3.82 5.90 -23.48
C PHE A 147 2.46 5.69 -24.13
N GLU A 148 2.37 5.84 -25.45
CA GLU A 148 1.11 5.75 -26.22
C GLU A 148 0.45 4.38 -26.04
N LYS A 149 1.23 3.31 -26.16
CA LYS A 149 0.76 1.93 -25.97
C LYS A 149 0.24 1.66 -24.55
N THR A 150 0.83 2.31 -23.54
CA THR A 150 0.41 2.15 -22.14
C THR A 150 -0.94 2.81 -21.88
N ILE A 151 -1.18 3.95 -22.52
CA ILE A 151 -2.37 4.79 -22.32
C ILE A 151 -3.60 4.17 -23.01
N GLU A 152 -3.43 3.53 -24.16
CA GLU A 152 -4.52 2.87 -24.91
C GLU A 152 -5.06 1.61 -24.22
N GLN A 153 -4.30 1.04 -23.29
CA GLN A 153 -4.64 -0.19 -22.57
C GLN A 153 -5.19 0.05 -21.15
N SER A 154 -5.30 1.33 -20.74
CA SER A 154 -5.74 1.77 -19.41
C SER A 154 -7.22 2.13 -19.38
#